data_AF-A0A2N3WUP2-F1
#
_entry.id   AF-A0A2N3WUP2-F1
#
_cell.length_a   1.000
_cell.length_b   1.000
_cell.length_c   1.000
_cell.angle_alpha   90.00
_cell.angle_beta   90.00
_cell.angle_gamma   90.00
#
_symmetry.space_group_name_H-M   'P 1'
#
loop_
_entity.id
_entity.type
_entity.pdbx_description
1 polymer ?
#
loop_
_entity_poly.entity_id
_entity_poly.type
_entity_poly.pdbx_seq_one_letter_code
_entity_poly.pdbx_strand_id
1 'polypeptide(L)'
;MLSSTFTLPSAGPVIHMHEIPPTAAMRRWTVSVDGGLALFRCAPWLEDHTADRVLPRLWPGRGFGVSDTDAPGLAAAVAETMKAPAYWTASHRVGRRWQDQPWAPPRLDPDDRFLYLAGPCGKPDDTAGYRPAYHLPIALPDLRGLPIRLTAHLRAATPDRV
;
A
#
# COMPACT_ATOMS: atom_id res chain seq x y z
N MET A 1 -40.06 13.13 42.22
CA MET A 1 -39.30 13.77 41.12
C MET A 1 -37.83 13.67 41.45
N LEU A 2 -37.08 12.76 40.83
CA LEU A 2 -35.62 12.71 40.91
C LEU A 2 -35.10 12.50 39.48
N SER A 3 -34.66 13.60 38.86
CA SER A 3 -33.92 13.58 37.61
C SER A 3 -32.51 13.06 37.88
N SER A 4 -32.16 11.92 37.31
CA SER A 4 -30.76 11.50 37.21
C SER A 4 -30.30 11.70 35.77
N THR A 5 -29.36 12.62 35.63
CA THR A 5 -28.67 12.98 34.39
C THR A 5 -27.88 11.76 33.88
N PHE A 6 -28.26 11.25 32.72
CA PHE A 6 -27.55 10.18 32.02
C PHE A 6 -26.35 10.79 31.29
N THR A 7 -25.15 10.61 31.85
CA THR A 7 -23.89 10.92 31.15
C THR A 7 -23.71 9.91 30.01
N LEU A 8 -23.84 10.37 28.78
CA LEU A 8 -23.48 9.58 27.59
C LEU A 8 -21.98 9.26 27.63
N PRO A 9 -21.57 8.00 27.44
CA PRO A 9 -20.16 7.70 27.20
C PRO A 9 -19.74 8.39 25.90
N SER A 10 -18.65 9.16 25.97
CA SER A 10 -17.98 9.72 24.81
C SER A 10 -17.73 8.59 23.81
N ALA A 11 -18.42 8.63 22.67
CA ALA A 11 -18.11 7.76 21.55
C ALA A 11 -16.65 8.04 21.18
N GLY A 12 -15.77 7.08 21.47
CA GLY A 12 -14.43 7.07 20.90
C GLY A 12 -14.54 7.23 19.38
N PRO A 13 -13.53 7.81 18.71
CA PRO A 13 -13.60 8.03 17.27
C PRO A 13 -13.92 6.70 16.59
N VAL A 14 -15.06 6.63 15.92
CA VAL A 14 -15.40 5.50 15.07
C VAL A 14 -14.34 5.49 13.99
N ILE A 15 -13.40 4.55 14.11
CA ILE A 15 -12.38 4.32 13.10
C ILE A 15 -13.11 3.72 11.90
N HIS A 16 -13.59 4.58 11.01
CA HIS A 16 -14.19 4.16 9.76
C HIS A 16 -13.06 3.70 8.84
N MET A 17 -12.73 2.42 8.93
CA MET A 17 -11.96 1.75 7.88
C MET A 17 -12.76 1.89 6.58
N HIS A 18 -12.17 2.60 5.62
CA HIS A 18 -12.79 2.89 4.34
C HIS A 18 -12.18 2.00 3.26
N GLU A 19 -12.99 1.17 2.62
CA GLU A 19 -12.53 0.37 1.49
C GLU A 19 -12.53 1.20 0.21
N ILE A 20 -11.44 1.12 -0.55
CA ILE A 20 -11.38 1.66 -1.90
C ILE A 20 -12.14 0.69 -2.81
N PRO A 21 -13.15 1.16 -3.58
CA PRO A 21 -13.90 0.31 -4.48
C PRO A 21 -12.98 -0.44 -5.46
N PRO A 22 -13.09 -1.78 -5.56
CA PRO A 22 -12.23 -2.55 -6.44
C PRO A 22 -12.54 -2.21 -7.90
N THR A 23 -11.48 -2.08 -8.71
CA THR A 23 -11.57 -1.95 -10.17
C THR A 23 -10.93 -3.14 -10.84
N ALA A 24 -11.32 -3.45 -12.08
CA ALA A 24 -10.71 -4.53 -12.85
C ALA A 24 -9.18 -4.37 -13.00
N ALA A 25 -8.69 -3.12 -13.05
CA ALA A 25 -7.27 -2.82 -13.16
C ALA A 25 -6.47 -3.20 -11.89
N MET A 26 -7.11 -3.18 -10.71
CA MET A 26 -6.49 -3.57 -9.44
C MET A 26 -6.25 -5.08 -9.34
N ARG A 27 -6.90 -5.88 -10.21
CA ARG A 27 -6.78 -7.34 -10.24
C ARG A 27 -7.08 -7.96 -8.87
N ARG A 28 -6.06 -8.50 -8.21
CA ARG A 28 -6.13 -9.18 -6.91
C ARG A 28 -5.90 -8.26 -5.72
N TRP A 29 -5.61 -6.99 -5.99
CA TRP A 29 -5.36 -6.02 -4.93
C TRP A 29 -6.66 -5.43 -4.43
N THR A 30 -6.80 -5.42 -3.11
CA THR A 30 -7.80 -4.61 -2.41
C THR A 30 -7.07 -3.62 -1.50
N VAL A 31 -7.74 -2.51 -1.20
CA VAL A 31 -7.18 -1.47 -0.33
C VAL A 31 -8.22 -1.07 0.69
N SER A 32 -7.82 -1.12 1.95
CA SER A 32 -8.55 -0.44 3.03
C SER A 32 -7.72 0.73 3.53
N VAL A 33 -8.39 1.81 3.87
CA VAL A 33 -7.80 3.02 4.43
C VAL A 33 -8.26 3.15 5.86
N ASP A 34 -7.30 3.15 6.77
CA ASP A 34 -7.51 3.40 8.19
C ASP A 34 -6.79 4.69 8.59
N GLY A 35 -7.58 5.74 8.82
CA GLY A 35 -7.06 7.06 9.15
C GLY A 35 -6.08 7.60 8.11
N GLY A 36 -4.80 7.65 8.49
CA GLY A 36 -3.70 8.12 7.64
C GLY A 36 -2.94 7.00 6.89
N LEU A 37 -3.39 5.75 6.99
CA LEU A 37 -2.68 4.57 6.51
C LEU A 37 -3.51 3.82 5.46
N ALA A 38 -2.90 3.47 4.34
CA ALA A 38 -3.47 2.55 3.37
C ALA A 38 -2.89 1.15 3.58
N LEU A 39 -3.76 0.15 3.65
CA LEU A 39 -3.44 -1.26 3.78
C LEU A 39 -3.73 -1.94 2.44
N PHE A 40 -2.69 -2.21 1.67
CA PHE A 40 -2.81 -2.94 0.41
C PHE A 40 -2.74 -4.43 0.69
N ARG A 41 -3.75 -5.16 0.24
CA ARG A 41 -3.85 -6.61 0.38
C ARG A 41 -3.83 -7.25 -1.00
N CYS A 42 -2.98 -8.25 -1.20
CA CYS A 42 -2.96 -9.06 -2.41
C CYS A 42 -3.61 -10.42 -2.10
N ALA A 43 -4.80 -10.68 -2.64
CA ALA A 43 -5.49 -11.96 -2.42
C ALA A 43 -4.71 -13.10 -3.08
N PRO A 44 -4.45 -14.26 -2.43
CA PRO A 44 -3.74 -15.38 -3.06
C PRO A 44 -4.49 -15.93 -4.30
N TRP A 45 -3.77 -16.42 -5.31
CA TRP A 45 -4.38 -17.16 -6.44
C TRP A 45 -4.74 -18.57 -5.93
N LEU A 46 -5.93 -18.74 -5.35
CA LEU A 46 -6.43 -20.02 -4.82
C LEU A 46 -5.58 -20.57 -3.64
N GLU A 47 -6.09 -21.57 -2.93
CA GLU A 47 -5.47 -22.22 -1.76
C GLU A 47 -4.15 -22.92 -2.13
N ASP A 48 -3.12 -22.14 -2.40
CA ASP A 48 -1.80 -22.65 -2.77
C ASP A 48 -0.92 -22.68 -1.52
N HIS A 49 -0.44 -23.88 -1.17
CA HIS A 49 0.47 -24.14 -0.06
C HIS A 49 1.86 -23.46 -0.27
N THR A 50 2.03 -22.75 -1.40
CA THR A 50 3.18 -21.91 -1.73
C THR A 50 2.94 -20.41 -1.46
N ALA A 51 2.03 -20.04 -0.56
CA ALA A 51 1.72 -18.63 -0.22
C ALA A 51 2.96 -17.74 -0.05
N ASP A 52 4.07 -18.24 0.51
CA ASP A 52 5.34 -17.50 0.65
C ASP A 52 5.97 -17.06 -0.70
N ARG A 53 5.68 -17.75 -1.80
CA ARG A 53 6.12 -17.41 -3.16
C ARG A 53 5.26 -16.34 -3.83
N VAL A 54 4.03 -16.16 -3.37
CA VAL A 54 3.02 -15.31 -4.03
C VAL A 54 2.70 -14.07 -3.21
N LEU A 55 2.84 -14.14 -1.88
CA LEU A 55 2.61 -13.01 -1.01
C LEU A 55 3.65 -11.91 -1.25
N PRO A 56 3.23 -10.64 -1.17
CA PRO A 56 4.19 -9.55 -1.18
C PRO A 56 5.10 -9.69 0.04
N ARG A 57 6.32 -9.17 -0.09
CA ARG A 57 7.31 -9.21 0.98
C ARG A 57 7.45 -7.84 1.61
N LEU A 58 7.58 -7.77 2.91
CA LEU A 58 7.74 -6.51 3.65
C LEU A 58 9.08 -6.53 4.38
N TRP A 59 9.80 -5.41 4.33
CA TRP A 59 10.83 -5.07 5.30
C TRP A 59 10.40 -3.79 6.02
N PRO A 60 9.89 -3.90 7.26
CA PRO A 60 9.29 -2.78 7.96
C PRO A 60 10.21 -1.54 8.04
N GLY A 61 9.70 -0.40 7.62
CA GLY A 61 10.41 0.88 7.52
C GLY A 61 11.46 0.98 6.40
N ARG A 62 11.66 -0.07 5.60
CA ARG A 62 12.73 -0.11 4.57
C ARG A 62 12.19 -0.29 3.16
N GLY A 63 11.08 -1.00 2.99
CA GLY A 63 10.47 -1.19 1.68
C GLY A 63 9.64 -2.45 1.59
N PHE A 64 9.27 -2.81 0.37
CA PHE A 64 8.53 -4.03 0.09
C PHE A 64 8.93 -4.64 -1.25
N GLY A 65 8.63 -5.92 -1.43
CA GLY A 65 8.75 -6.66 -2.68
C GLY A 65 7.38 -7.12 -3.15
N VAL A 66 7.11 -7.02 -4.44
CA VAL A 66 5.92 -7.61 -5.07
C VAL A 66 6.31 -8.47 -6.25
N SER A 67 5.54 -9.52 -6.53
CA SER A 67 5.72 -10.26 -7.79
C SER A 67 5.57 -9.30 -8.97
N ASP A 68 6.44 -9.45 -9.97
CA ASP A 68 6.39 -8.72 -11.24
C ASP A 68 4.99 -8.82 -11.89
N THR A 69 4.33 -9.98 -11.78
CA THR A 69 2.98 -10.20 -12.31
C THR A 69 1.88 -9.40 -11.60
N ASP A 70 2.11 -9.03 -10.35
CA ASP A 70 1.16 -8.30 -9.49
C ASP A 70 1.45 -6.80 -9.43
N ALA A 71 2.63 -6.36 -9.88
CA ALA A 71 3.04 -4.96 -9.91
C ALA A 71 2.07 -4.04 -10.70
N PRO A 72 1.49 -4.44 -11.85
CA PRO A 72 0.47 -3.64 -12.53
C PRO A 72 -0.79 -3.41 -11.68
N GLY A 73 -1.24 -4.44 -10.96
CA GLY A 73 -2.41 -4.36 -10.09
C GLY A 73 -2.16 -3.45 -8.89
N LEU A 74 -0.96 -3.51 -8.30
CA LEU A 74 -0.56 -2.61 -7.23
C LEU A 74 -0.54 -1.15 -7.71
N ALA A 75 0.03 -0.89 -8.89
CA ALA A 75 0.08 0.46 -9.46
C ALA A 75 -1.34 1.05 -9.64
N ALA A 76 -2.29 0.24 -10.12
CA ALA A 76 -3.69 0.63 -10.22
C ALA A 76 -4.33 0.87 -8.84
N ALA A 77 -4.10 0.00 -7.87
CA ALA A 77 -4.63 0.16 -6.51
C ALA A 77 -4.12 1.44 -5.84
N VAL A 78 -2.84 1.78 -6.02
CA VAL A 78 -2.27 3.04 -5.53
C VAL A 78 -2.93 4.23 -6.23
N ALA A 79 -3.13 4.16 -7.54
CA ALA A 79 -3.79 5.22 -8.30
C ALA A 79 -5.25 5.44 -7.86
N GLU A 80 -6.03 4.37 -7.62
CA GLU A 80 -7.40 4.48 -7.09
C GLU A 80 -7.41 5.06 -5.67
N THR A 81 -6.47 4.64 -4.82
CA THR A 81 -6.34 5.17 -3.45
C THR A 81 -6.08 6.68 -3.45
N MET A 82 -5.25 7.17 -4.38
CA MET A 82 -4.94 8.59 -4.52
C MET A 82 -6.12 9.44 -5.03
N LYS A 83 -7.21 8.84 -5.52
CA LYS A 83 -8.45 9.55 -5.86
C LYS A 83 -9.34 9.78 -4.63
N ALA A 84 -9.14 9.01 -3.56
CA ALA A 84 -10.00 9.07 -2.39
C ALA A 84 -9.81 10.37 -1.60
N PRO A 85 -10.88 10.95 -1.01
CA PRO A 85 -10.78 12.15 -0.17
C PRO A 85 -9.83 12.00 1.03
N ALA A 86 -9.70 10.78 1.58
CA ALA A 86 -8.80 10.47 2.69
C ALA A 86 -7.33 10.76 2.33
N TYR A 87 -6.90 10.42 1.12
CA TYR A 87 -5.54 10.70 0.65
C TYR A 87 -5.24 12.20 0.63
N TRP A 88 -6.16 13.00 0.08
CA TRP A 88 -5.99 14.45 0.02
C TRP A 88 -5.99 15.09 1.41
N THR A 89 -6.90 14.66 2.29
CA THR A 89 -6.96 15.13 3.68
C THR A 89 -5.64 14.85 4.41
N ALA A 90 -5.11 13.63 4.28
CA ALA A 90 -3.83 13.26 4.91
C ALA A 90 -2.65 14.04 4.31
N SER A 91 -2.61 14.19 2.98
CA SER A 91 -1.55 14.91 2.27
C SER A 91 -1.49 16.39 2.68
N HIS A 92 -2.64 17.05 2.83
CA HIS A 92 -2.68 18.46 3.26
C HIS A 92 -2.21 18.67 4.71
N ARG A 93 -2.44 17.70 5.61
CA ARG A 93 -2.01 17.79 7.01
C ARG A 93 -0.50 17.76 7.19
N VAL A 94 0.24 17.07 6.31
CA VAL A 94 1.70 16.92 6.41
C VAL A 94 2.47 18.08 5.76
N GLY A 95 1.78 18.99 5.07
CA GLY A 95 2.39 20.20 4.50
C GLY A 95 3.36 19.93 3.35
N ARG A 96 4.28 20.87 3.08
CA ARG A 96 5.23 20.83 1.94
C ARG A 96 6.37 19.81 2.06
N ARG A 97 6.12 18.61 2.62
CA ARG A 97 7.01 17.44 2.45
C ARG A 97 6.87 16.75 1.10
N TRP A 98 5.94 17.22 0.26
CA TRP A 98 5.67 16.78 -1.13
C TRP A 98 6.87 16.62 -2.09
N GLN A 99 8.03 17.21 -1.78
CA GLN A 99 9.24 17.14 -2.62
C GLN A 99 10.14 15.95 -2.26
N ASP A 100 10.00 15.42 -1.04
CA ASP A 100 10.68 14.20 -0.65
C ASP A 100 10.02 13.07 -1.45
N GLN A 101 10.73 12.49 -2.42
CA GLN A 101 10.34 11.24 -3.07
C GLN A 101 10.99 10.11 -2.27
N PRO A 102 10.29 9.52 -1.30
CA PRO A 102 10.93 8.59 -0.38
C PRO A 102 11.16 7.21 -1.03
N TRP A 103 10.65 7.00 -2.24
CA TRP A 103 10.78 5.76 -3.00
C TRP A 103 11.97 5.78 -3.95
N ALA A 104 12.88 4.84 -3.74
CA ALA A 104 13.97 4.55 -4.66
C ALA A 104 13.46 3.94 -5.99
N PRO A 105 14.27 3.96 -7.05
CA PRO A 105 14.01 3.15 -8.23
C PRO A 105 13.82 1.67 -7.88
N PRO A 106 12.85 0.99 -8.51
CA PRO A 106 12.58 -0.41 -8.21
C PRO A 106 13.67 -1.32 -8.79
N ARG A 107 14.02 -2.39 -8.07
CA ARG A 107 14.98 -3.42 -8.48
C ARG A 107 14.24 -4.73 -8.72
N LEU A 108 14.22 -5.20 -9.96
CA LEU A 108 13.73 -6.54 -10.28
C LEU A 108 14.82 -7.55 -9.97
N ASP A 109 14.48 -8.57 -9.20
CA ASP A 109 15.35 -9.71 -8.97
C ASP A 109 15.04 -10.80 -10.01
N PRO A 110 16.01 -11.20 -10.85
CA PRO A 110 15.77 -12.12 -11.95
C PRO A 110 15.45 -13.54 -11.46
N ASP A 111 15.90 -13.91 -10.26
CA ASP A 111 15.81 -15.28 -9.77
C ASP A 111 14.45 -15.59 -9.17
N ASP A 112 13.90 -14.69 -8.35
CA ASP A 112 12.59 -14.88 -7.71
C ASP A 112 11.44 -14.13 -8.40
N ARG A 113 11.76 -13.28 -9.40
CA ARG A 113 10.79 -12.44 -10.14
C ARG A 113 10.04 -11.43 -9.26
N PHE A 114 10.63 -11.03 -8.13
CA PHE A 114 10.12 -9.94 -7.29
C PHE A 114 10.72 -8.59 -7.67
N LEU A 115 9.85 -7.60 -7.70
CA LEU A 115 10.18 -6.19 -7.80
C LEU A 115 10.29 -5.60 -6.39
N TYR A 116 11.50 -5.22 -5.99
CA TYR A 116 11.77 -4.61 -4.70
C TYR A 116 11.80 -3.08 -4.79
N LEU A 117 11.05 -2.43 -3.91
CA LEU A 117 10.99 -0.97 -3.78
C LEU A 117 11.41 -0.57 -2.37
N ALA A 118 12.50 0.19 -2.28
CA ALA A 118 12.94 0.78 -1.02
C ALA A 118 12.16 2.08 -0.76
N GLY A 119 11.67 2.23 0.47
CA GLY A 119 10.89 3.38 0.91
C GLY A 119 10.11 3.11 2.20
N PRO A 120 9.33 4.08 2.68
CA PRO A 120 8.59 4.01 3.94
C PRO A 120 7.38 3.07 3.77
N CYS A 121 7.54 1.83 4.20
CA CYS A 121 6.46 0.85 4.26
C CYS A 121 6.44 0.20 5.64
N GLY A 122 5.32 0.32 6.35
CA GLY A 122 5.17 -0.16 7.72
C GLY A 122 5.95 0.65 8.76
N LYS A 123 5.68 0.34 10.02
CA LYS A 123 6.41 0.91 11.15
C LYS A 123 7.79 0.25 11.23
N PRO A 124 8.89 1.01 11.33
CA PRO A 124 10.22 0.43 11.53
C PRO A 124 10.24 -0.49 12.75
N ASP A 125 10.88 -1.64 12.61
CA ASP A 125 11.16 -2.58 13.69
C ASP A 125 12.59 -3.14 13.55
N ASP A 126 13.00 -3.97 14.51
CA ASP A 126 14.35 -4.54 14.55
C ASP A 126 14.49 -5.78 13.65
N THR A 127 13.46 -6.14 12.87
CA THR A 127 13.50 -7.34 12.03
C THR A 127 14.25 -7.06 10.73
N ALA A 128 15.22 -7.92 10.43
CA ALA A 128 16.04 -7.79 9.24
C ALA A 128 15.48 -8.60 8.07
N GLY A 129 15.32 -7.92 6.94
CA GLY A 129 15.07 -8.49 5.63
C GLY A 129 13.60 -8.66 5.27
N TYR A 130 13.38 -8.98 4.00
CA TYR A 130 12.05 -9.15 3.42
C TYR A 130 11.40 -10.44 3.91
N ARG A 131 10.14 -10.38 4.36
CA ARG A 131 9.32 -11.53 4.77
C ARG A 131 7.95 -11.49 4.12
N PRO A 132 7.33 -12.64 3.79
CA PRO A 132 5.95 -12.69 3.32
C PRO A 132 5.00 -11.91 4.23
N ALA A 133 4.16 -11.07 3.65
CA ALA A 133 3.22 -10.22 4.35
C ALA A 133 1.87 -10.24 3.63
N TYR A 134 0.79 -10.33 4.41
CA TYR A 134 -0.57 -10.25 3.86
C TYR A 134 -0.99 -8.83 3.53
N HIS A 135 -0.33 -7.85 4.16
CA HIS A 135 -0.67 -6.44 4.03
C HIS A 135 0.60 -5.63 3.84
N LEU A 136 0.55 -4.67 2.94
CA LEU A 136 1.56 -3.62 2.78
C LEU A 136 0.99 -2.32 3.36
N PRO A 137 1.33 -1.98 4.61
CA PRO A 137 0.95 -0.71 5.20
C PRO A 137 1.80 0.43 4.64
N ILE A 138 1.16 1.44 4.04
CA ILE A 138 1.84 2.64 3.53
C ILE A 138 1.07 3.87 3.99
N ALA A 139 1.77 4.86 4.57
CA ALA A 139 1.12 6.09 4.96
C ALA A 139 0.61 6.83 3.71
N LEU A 140 -0.61 7.36 3.75
CA LEU A 140 -1.23 8.05 2.62
C LEU A 140 -0.33 9.14 2.01
N PRO A 141 0.36 10.00 2.79
CA PRO A 141 1.28 11.00 2.24
C PRO A 141 2.45 10.38 1.46
N ASP A 142 2.89 9.18 1.85
CA ASP A 142 4.02 8.49 1.24
C ASP A 142 3.64 7.76 -0.04
N LEU A 143 2.35 7.62 -0.38
CA LEU A 143 1.93 7.04 -1.67
C LEU A 143 2.42 7.86 -2.86
N ARG A 144 2.70 9.15 -2.65
CA ARG A 144 3.21 10.03 -3.69
C ARG A 144 4.59 9.56 -4.14
N GLY A 145 4.78 9.40 -5.45
CA GLY A 145 6.03 8.91 -6.05
C GLY A 145 6.03 7.41 -6.32
N LEU A 146 5.33 6.60 -5.51
CA LEU A 146 5.19 5.17 -5.75
C LEU A 146 4.59 4.82 -7.14
N PRO A 147 3.47 5.43 -7.60
CA PRO A 147 2.91 5.10 -8.91
C PRO A 147 3.83 5.52 -10.06
N ILE A 148 4.65 6.57 -9.86
CA ILE A 148 5.65 7.01 -10.84
C ILE A 148 6.73 5.94 -11.00
N ARG A 149 7.26 5.43 -9.87
CA ARG A 149 8.28 4.37 -9.86
C ARG A 149 7.77 3.07 -10.47
N LEU A 150 6.58 2.64 -10.09
CA LEU A 150 5.94 1.44 -10.64
C LEU A 150 5.68 1.59 -12.14
N THR A 151 5.09 2.70 -12.57
CA THR A 151 4.80 2.92 -14.01
C THR A 151 6.07 2.99 -14.85
N ALA A 152 7.14 3.62 -14.33
CA ALA A 152 8.43 3.67 -15.02
C ALA A 152 9.01 2.26 -15.24
N HIS A 153 8.94 1.39 -14.23
CA HIS A 153 9.36 0.00 -14.35
C HIS A 153 8.51 -0.77 -15.36
N LEU A 154 7.18 -0.67 -15.27
CA LEU A 154 6.27 -1.37 -16.17
C LEU A 154 6.47 -0.98 -17.65
N ARG A 155 6.80 0.29 -17.90
CA ARG A 155 7.17 0.76 -19.24
C ARG A 155 8.51 0.21 -19.70
N ALA A 156 9.52 0.19 -18.83
CA ALA A 156 10.83 -0.38 -19.16
C ALA A 156 10.79 -1.91 -19.38
N ALA A 157 9.89 -2.61 -18.67
CA ALA A 157 9.68 -4.05 -18.81
C ALA A 157 8.86 -4.42 -20.07
N THR A 158 8.29 -3.43 -20.78
CA THR A 158 7.57 -3.62 -22.05
C THR A 158 8.39 -2.99 -23.20
N PRO A 159 9.55 -3.57 -23.59
CA PRO A 159 10.22 -3.12 -24.81
C PRO A 159 9.45 -3.65 -26.02
N ASP A 160 8.91 -2.72 -26.83
CA ASP A 160 8.26 -2.88 -28.14
C ASP A 160 6.98 -3.75 -28.25
N ARG A 161 5.86 -3.03 -28.41
CA ARG A 161 4.93 -3.28 -29.54
C ARG A 161 5.02 -2.09 -30.48
N VAL A 162 5.96 -2.14 -31.42
CA VAL A 162 5.94 -1.37 -32.67
C VAL A 162 6.01 -2.36 -33.81
#